data_AF-A0A5C8T999-F1
#
_entry.id   AF-A0A5C8T999-F1
#
_cell.length_a   1.000
_cell.length_b   1.000
_cell.length_c   1.000
_cell.angle_alpha   90.00
_cell.angle_beta   90.00
_cell.angle_gamma   90.00
#
_symmetry.space_group_name_H-M   'P 1'
#
loop_
_entity.id
_entity.type
_entity.pdbx_description
1 polymer ?
#
loop_
_entity_poly.entity_id
_entity_poly.type
_entity_poly.pdbx_seq_one_letter_code
_entity_poly.pdbx_strand_id
1 'polypeptide(L)'
;MRYALAALAFVVAAGGAQAAEALPKFKPNTLYPDARASLLQLGWRPALVPASSKVCERREVTCEAYPEAETCAPFGAAACSMLWKRGEQLISVMTIGDNDMLVRSASCRSGC
;
A
#
# COMPACT_ATOMS: atom_id res chain seq x y z
N MET A 1 -52.12 24.05 -35.67
CA MET A 1 -51.31 24.01 -34.44
C MET A 1 -51.29 22.57 -33.94
N ARG A 2 -50.17 21.86 -34.11
CA ARG A 2 -49.95 20.53 -33.52
C ARG A 2 -48.56 20.57 -32.88
N TYR A 3 -48.54 20.69 -31.56
CA TYR A 3 -47.34 20.70 -30.75
C TYR A 3 -46.69 19.31 -30.81
N ALA A 4 -45.54 19.19 -31.47
CA ALA A 4 -44.73 17.99 -31.45
C ALA A 4 -43.76 18.05 -30.26
N LEU A 5 -43.74 16.95 -29.52
CA LEU A 5 -43.17 16.77 -28.20
C LEU A 5 -41.65 16.93 -28.15
N ALA A 6 -41.20 17.42 -26.99
CA ALA A 6 -39.83 17.62 -26.58
C ALA A 6 -39.03 16.30 -26.49
N ALA A 7 -37.73 16.38 -26.79
CA ALA A 7 -36.74 15.39 -26.38
C ALA A 7 -35.56 16.09 -25.71
N LEU A 8 -35.66 16.28 -24.39
CA LEU A 8 -34.55 16.72 -23.54
C LEU A 8 -33.72 15.49 -23.16
N ALA A 9 -32.60 15.28 -23.84
CA ALA A 9 -31.62 14.29 -23.48
C ALA A 9 -30.87 14.74 -22.22
N PHE A 10 -31.24 14.18 -21.06
CA PHE A 10 -30.46 14.33 -19.83
C PHE A 10 -29.21 13.45 -19.92
N VAL A 11 -28.06 14.07 -20.23
CA VAL A 11 -26.75 13.44 -20.08
C VAL A 11 -26.46 13.38 -18.58
N VAL A 12 -26.70 12.23 -17.96
CA VAL A 12 -26.26 11.95 -16.59
C VAL A 12 -24.75 11.72 -16.63
N ALA A 13 -23.99 12.78 -16.37
CA ALA A 13 -22.57 12.65 -16.07
C ALA A 13 -22.43 11.92 -14.72
N ALA A 14 -22.21 10.61 -14.79
CA ALA A 14 -21.84 9.80 -13.63
C ALA A 14 -20.44 10.22 -13.19
N GLY A 15 -20.36 11.27 -12.37
CA GLY A 15 -19.17 11.62 -11.61
C GLY A 15 -18.91 10.49 -10.61
N GLY A 16 -18.07 9.54 -11.01
CA GLY A 16 -17.59 8.48 -10.13
C GLY A 16 -16.74 9.11 -9.03
N ALA A 17 -17.36 9.41 -7.89
CA ALA A 17 -16.62 9.64 -6.65
C ALA A 17 -15.85 8.35 -6.36
N GLN A 18 -14.54 8.34 -6.66
CA GLN A 18 -13.65 7.29 -6.18
C GLN A 18 -13.70 7.38 -4.65
N ALA A 19 -14.38 6.44 -4.02
CA ALA A 19 -14.34 6.29 -2.58
C ALA A 19 -12.87 6.05 -2.21
N ALA A 20 -12.27 6.96 -1.44
CA ALA A 20 -10.92 6.77 -0.90
C ALA A 20 -10.90 5.43 -0.15
N GLU A 21 -10.25 4.43 -0.73
CA GLU A 21 -10.20 3.10 -0.16
C GLU A 21 -9.43 3.17 1.16
N ALA A 22 -10.05 2.66 2.23
CA ALA A 22 -9.48 2.75 3.56
C ALA A 22 -8.15 1.97 3.64
N LEU A 23 -7.12 2.63 4.16
CA LEU A 23 -5.83 1.99 4.41
C LEU A 23 -5.99 0.79 5.35
N PRO A 24 -5.23 -0.30 5.13
CA PRO A 24 -5.26 -1.47 6.00
C PRO A 24 -4.83 -1.08 7.42
N LYS A 25 -5.57 -1.57 8.40
CA LYS A 25 -5.27 -1.38 9.82
C LYS A 25 -4.76 -2.68 10.41
N PHE A 26 -3.73 -2.56 11.24
CA PHE A 26 -3.12 -3.69 11.93
C PHE A 26 -3.34 -3.54 13.43
N LYS A 27 -3.44 -4.67 14.14
CA LYS A 27 -3.43 -4.63 15.61
C LYS A 27 -2.06 -4.13 16.08
N PRO A 28 -1.97 -3.42 17.22
CA PRO A 28 -0.69 -3.05 17.79
C PRO A 28 0.22 -4.28 17.94
N ASN A 29 1.51 -4.11 17.63
CA ASN A 29 2.54 -5.16 17.71
C ASN A 29 2.26 -6.40 16.82
N THR A 30 1.54 -6.24 15.70
CA THR A 30 1.44 -7.31 14.69
C THR A 30 2.82 -7.56 14.08
N LEU A 31 3.26 -8.81 14.04
CA LEU A 31 4.49 -9.21 13.34
C LEU A 31 4.31 -9.03 11.83
N TYR A 32 5.37 -8.58 11.16
CA TYR A 32 5.31 -8.29 9.74
C TYR A 32 4.93 -9.49 8.87
N PRO A 33 5.42 -10.74 9.11
CA PRO A 33 4.94 -11.91 8.39
C PRO A 33 3.41 -12.11 8.45
N ASP A 34 2.79 -11.84 9.60
CA ASP A 34 1.33 -11.96 9.76
C ASP A 34 0.58 -10.84 9.04
N ALA A 35 1.11 -9.62 9.11
CA ALA A 35 0.59 -8.48 8.35
C ALA A 35 0.70 -8.72 6.84
N ARG A 36 1.84 -9.27 6.38
CA ARG A 36 2.10 -9.67 5.00
C ARG A 36 1.08 -10.70 4.52
N ALA A 37 0.83 -11.74 5.30
CA ALA A 37 -0.19 -12.73 4.99
C ALA A 37 -1.60 -12.11 4.89
N SER A 38 -1.94 -11.21 5.81
CA SER A 38 -3.23 -10.51 5.81
C SER A 38 -3.40 -9.61 4.57
N LEU A 39 -2.35 -8.88 4.17
CA LEU A 39 -2.36 -8.05 2.97
C LEU A 39 -2.59 -8.88 1.70
N LEU A 40 -1.90 -10.02 1.59
CA LEU A 40 -2.10 -10.96 0.48
C LEU A 40 -3.56 -11.46 0.41
N GLN A 41 -4.16 -11.81 1.56
CA GLN A 41 -5.56 -12.23 1.64
C GLN A 41 -6.53 -11.11 1.24
N LEU A 42 -6.18 -9.85 1.52
CA LEU A 42 -6.97 -8.66 1.15
C LEU A 42 -6.72 -8.18 -0.29
N GLY A 43 -6.03 -8.98 -1.10
CA GLY A 43 -5.77 -8.70 -2.52
C GLY A 43 -4.65 -7.70 -2.79
N TRP A 44 -3.90 -7.29 -1.76
CA TRP A 44 -2.68 -6.51 -1.95
C TRP A 44 -1.56 -7.41 -2.45
N ARG A 45 -0.66 -6.85 -3.24
CA ARG A 45 0.53 -7.53 -3.74
C ARG A 45 1.78 -6.77 -3.32
N PRO A 46 2.88 -7.47 -3.00
CA PRO A 46 4.20 -6.84 -2.86
C PRO A 46 4.51 -5.98 -4.09
N ALA A 47 4.84 -4.72 -3.89
CA ALA A 47 5.38 -3.90 -4.97
C ALA A 47 6.86 -4.25 -5.13
N LEU A 48 7.23 -4.79 -6.29
CA LEU A 48 8.61 -5.17 -6.56
C LEU A 48 9.48 -3.91 -6.58
N VAL A 49 10.40 -3.78 -5.62
CA VAL A 49 11.37 -2.69 -5.59
C VAL A 49 12.62 -3.12 -6.36
N PRO A 50 13.04 -2.38 -7.41
CA PRO A 50 14.29 -2.64 -8.12
C PRO A 50 15.48 -2.59 -7.16
N ALA A 51 16.45 -3.48 -7.33
CA ALA A 51 17.63 -3.56 -6.46
C ALA A 51 18.39 -2.21 -6.39
N SER A 52 18.47 -1.48 -7.50
CA SER A 52 19.09 -0.14 -7.57
C SER A 52 18.37 0.94 -6.75
N SER A 53 17.11 0.71 -6.38
CA SER A 53 16.29 1.65 -5.61
C SER A 53 16.18 1.26 -4.13
N LYS A 54 16.72 0.10 -3.75
CA LYS A 54 16.71 -0.36 -2.36
C LYS A 54 17.78 0.37 -1.55
N VAL A 55 17.42 0.86 -0.37
CA VAL A 55 18.36 1.44 0.59
C VAL A 55 18.39 0.56 1.83
N CYS A 56 19.30 -0.41 1.85
CA CYS A 56 19.33 -1.50 2.84
C CYS A 56 20.73 -1.82 3.37
N GLU A 57 21.58 -0.81 3.52
CA GLU A 57 22.92 -1.01 4.08
C GLU A 57 22.83 -1.68 5.46
N ARG A 58 23.57 -2.77 5.67
CA ARG A 58 23.55 -3.61 6.90
C ARG A 58 22.19 -4.27 7.20
N ARG A 59 21.30 -4.32 6.21
CA ARG A 59 19.94 -4.90 6.25
C ARG A 59 19.65 -5.76 5.02
N GLU A 60 20.70 -6.24 4.36
CA GLU A 60 20.66 -6.92 3.06
C GLU A 60 19.76 -8.17 3.14
N VAL A 61 19.93 -8.98 4.19
CA VAL A 61 19.13 -10.20 4.41
C VAL A 61 17.63 -9.91 4.46
N THR A 62 17.21 -8.84 5.15
CA THR A 62 15.80 -8.43 5.19
C THR A 62 15.31 -8.03 3.80
N CYS A 63 16.09 -7.23 3.08
CA CYS A 63 15.68 -6.72 1.76
C CYS A 63 15.74 -7.77 0.65
N GLU A 64 16.56 -8.81 0.80
CA GLU A 64 16.55 -9.98 -0.07
C GLU A 64 15.35 -10.89 0.22
N ALA A 65 14.98 -11.05 1.50
CA ALA A 65 13.82 -11.85 1.91
C ALA A 65 12.48 -11.24 1.48
N TYR A 66 12.40 -9.91 1.42
CA TYR A 66 11.15 -9.19 1.10
C TYR A 66 11.31 -8.33 -0.17
N PRO A 67 10.74 -8.74 -1.33
CA PRO A 67 10.80 -7.94 -2.55
C PRO A 67 10.13 -6.56 -2.43
N GLU A 68 9.21 -6.40 -1.48
CA GLU A 68 8.55 -5.16 -1.12
C GLU A 68 9.36 -4.20 -0.25
N ALA A 69 10.50 -4.63 0.31
CA ALA A 69 11.36 -3.74 1.10
C ALA A 69 11.99 -2.66 0.20
N GLU A 70 11.66 -1.39 0.47
CA GLU A 70 12.21 -0.23 -0.22
C GLU A 70 13.41 0.35 0.53
N THR A 71 13.23 0.60 1.82
CA THR A 71 14.27 1.14 2.69
C THR A 71 14.26 0.39 4.02
N CYS A 72 15.44 0.16 4.59
CA CYS A 72 15.61 -0.35 5.94
C CYS A 72 16.75 0.40 6.63
N ALA A 73 16.46 1.03 7.77
CA ALA A 73 17.46 1.75 8.54
C ALA A 73 18.43 0.77 9.23
N PRO A 74 19.76 1.01 9.17
CA PRO A 74 20.76 0.13 9.78
C PRO A 74 20.77 0.19 11.32
N PHE A 75 20.32 1.30 11.91
CA PHE A 75 20.40 1.57 13.34
C PHE A 75 19.12 2.19 13.89
N GLY A 76 19.09 2.40 15.21
CA GLY A 76 17.95 2.99 15.91
C GLY A 76 16.79 2.01 15.99
N ALA A 77 15.61 2.41 15.51
CA ALA A 77 14.43 1.55 15.53
C ALA A 77 14.46 0.41 14.50
N ALA A 78 15.50 0.32 13.65
CA ALA A 78 15.56 -0.67 12.57
C ALA A 78 14.30 -0.61 11.67
N ALA A 79 13.88 0.62 11.33
CA ALA A 79 12.63 0.82 10.61
C ALA A 79 12.76 0.41 9.14
N CYS A 80 11.75 -0.28 8.59
CA CYS A 80 11.66 -0.54 7.16
C CYS A 80 10.39 0.02 6.53
N SER A 81 10.48 0.50 5.28
CA SER A 81 9.36 0.86 4.41
C SER A 81 9.06 -0.32 3.48
N MET A 82 7.88 -0.92 3.62
CA MET A 82 7.46 -2.08 2.83
C MET A 82 6.34 -1.67 1.88
N LEU A 83 6.56 -1.74 0.57
CA LEU A 83 5.64 -1.22 -0.44
C LEU A 83 4.62 -2.27 -0.92
N TRP A 84 3.36 -1.86 -0.96
CA TRP A 84 2.25 -2.73 -1.37
C TRP A 84 1.37 -2.04 -2.38
N LYS A 85 0.90 -2.80 -3.36
CA LYS A 85 0.02 -2.32 -4.42
C LYS A 85 -1.30 -3.09 -4.50
N ARG A 86 -2.38 -2.39 -4.84
CA ARG A 86 -3.68 -2.98 -5.19
C ARG A 86 -4.36 -2.07 -6.20
N GLY A 87 -4.53 -2.53 -7.45
CA GLY A 87 -4.95 -1.65 -8.53
C GLY A 87 -3.98 -0.49 -8.72
N GLU A 88 -4.50 0.74 -8.69
CA GLU A 88 -3.72 1.99 -8.77
C GLU A 88 -3.19 2.47 -7.41
N GLN A 89 -3.60 1.81 -6.32
CA GLN A 89 -3.18 2.17 -4.97
C GLN A 89 -1.76 1.67 -4.70
N LEU A 90 -0.94 2.53 -4.11
CA LEU A 90 0.35 2.20 -3.53
C LEU A 90 0.37 2.68 -2.08
N ILE A 91 0.76 1.80 -1.16
CA ILE A 91 0.90 2.11 0.26
C ILE A 91 2.30 1.71 0.75
N SER A 92 2.75 2.34 1.82
CA SER A 92 3.90 1.88 2.60
C SER A 92 3.42 1.35 3.95
N VAL A 93 3.88 0.15 4.29
CA VAL A 93 3.73 -0.44 5.62
C VAL A 93 5.06 -0.27 6.34
N MET A 94 5.08 0.57 7.37
CA MET A 94 6.26 0.81 8.17
C MET A 94 6.39 -0.27 9.25
N THR A 95 7.55 -0.92 9.30
CA THR A 95 7.93 -1.83 10.38
C THR A 95 9.03 -1.22 11.24
N ILE A 96 9.22 -1.74 12.45
CA ILE A 96 10.41 -1.53 13.27
C ILE A 96 10.86 -2.85 13.90
N GLY A 97 12.12 -2.94 14.28
CA GLY A 97 12.71 -4.14 14.88
C GLY A 97 13.64 -4.89 13.93
N ASP A 98 14.58 -5.62 14.52
CA ASP A 98 15.62 -6.32 13.76
C ASP A 98 15.18 -7.73 13.38
N ASN A 99 15.11 -8.63 14.37
CA ASN A 99 14.67 -10.01 14.19
C ASN A 99 13.13 -10.11 14.15
N ASP A 100 12.45 -9.37 15.03
CA ASP A 100 11.00 -9.35 15.14
C ASP A 100 10.45 -8.02 14.61
N MET A 101 10.26 -7.94 13.30
CA MET A 101 9.70 -6.75 12.67
C MET A 101 8.22 -6.58 13.04
N LEU A 102 7.91 -5.52 13.78
CA LEU A 102 6.56 -5.14 14.18
C LEU A 102 6.02 -4.04 13.28
N VAL A 103 4.78 -4.18 12.80
CA VAL A 103 4.10 -3.13 12.04
C VAL A 103 3.77 -1.96 12.96
N ARG A 104 4.06 -0.74 12.50
CA ARG A 104 3.76 0.52 13.20
C ARG A 104 2.70 1.34 12.51
N SER A 105 2.70 1.40 11.18
CA SER A 105 1.71 2.17 10.43
C SER A 105 1.57 1.66 9.00
N ALA A 106 0.45 2.01 8.39
CA ALA A 106 0.28 2.02 6.94
C ALA A 106 -0.01 3.46 6.51
N SER A 107 0.63 3.91 5.43
CA SER A 107 0.43 5.23 4.85
C SER A 107 0.21 5.15 3.35
N CYS A 108 -0.59 6.06 2.82
CA CYS A 108 -0.77 6.19 1.38
C CYS A 108 0.51 6.73 0.74
N ARG A 109 0.88 6.16 -0.41
CA ARG A 109 1.93 6.70 -1.29
C ARG A 109 1.32 7.28 -2.56
N SER A 110 0.32 6.62 -3.15
CA SER A 110 -0.45 7.11 -4.30
C SER A 110 -1.76 6.34 -4.47
N GLY A 111 -2.74 6.91 -5.18
CA GLY A 111 -3.97 6.20 -5.56
C GLY A 111 -4.91 5.87 -4.40
N CYS A 112 -4.76 6.55 -3.27
CA CYS A 112 -5.75 6.65 -2.21
C CYS A 112 -6.29 8.09 -2.22
#